data_AF-A0A918E621-F1
#
_entry.id   AF-A0A918E621-F1
#
_cell.length_a   1.000
_cell.length_b   1.000
_cell.length_c   1.000
_cell.angle_alpha   90.00
_cell.angle_beta   90.00
_cell.angle_gamma   90.00
#
_symmetry.space_group_name_H-M   'P 1'
#
loop_
_entity.id
_entity.type
_entity.pdbx_description
1 polymer ?
#
loop_
_entity_poly.entity_id
_entity_poly.type
_entity_poly.pdbx_seq_one_letter_code
_entity_poly.pdbx_strand_id
1 'polypeptide(L)'
;MSGFHGKGVAYLGRPAKPGERYQAHQRADTEGEMLDGYTPDERTVGEVVAEARRRGLRVSFQIIKPSPGGGFSMNPREQSATVGDHWVVWAAEPEQAGTVRLIVSEKRVAKNPVHGD
;
A
#
# COMPACT_ATOMS: atom_id res chain seq x y z
N MET A 1 44.24 2.05 1.57
CA MET A 1 42.83 2.31 1.21
C MET A 1 42.49 1.42 0.02
N SER A 2 41.79 0.30 0.24
CA SER A 2 41.35 -0.58 -0.85
C SER A 2 40.01 -0.07 -1.40
N GLY A 3 40.03 0.40 -2.64
CA GLY A 3 38.82 0.75 -3.38
C GLY A 3 38.09 -0.52 -3.82
N PHE A 4 36.84 -0.66 -3.39
CA PHE A 4 35.94 -1.70 -3.90
C PHE A 4 35.64 -1.42 -5.38
N HIS A 5 36.09 -2.32 -6.26
CA HIS A 5 35.60 -2.41 -7.64
C HIS A 5 34.60 -3.57 -7.71
N GLY A 6 33.33 -3.27 -7.45
CA GLY A 6 32.22 -4.18 -7.73
C GLY A 6 31.35 -3.59 -8.83
N LYS A 7 31.25 -4.24 -9.98
CA LYS A 7 30.18 -3.95 -10.95
C LYS A 7 28.87 -4.45 -10.33
N GLY A 8 28.09 -3.54 -9.76
CA GLY A 8 26.72 -3.82 -9.36
C GLY A 8 25.85 -3.99 -10.60
N VAL A 9 25.49 -5.23 -10.93
CA VAL A 9 24.41 -5.48 -11.86
C VAL A 9 23.12 -5.30 -11.07
N ALA A 10 22.46 -4.16 -11.25
CA ALA A 10 21.08 -4.01 -10.81
C ALA A 10 20.22 -4.90 -11.71
N TYR A 11 19.68 -5.98 -11.14
CA TYR A 11 18.61 -6.74 -11.79
C TYR A 11 17.33 -5.90 -11.70
N LEU A 12 17.13 -5.01 -12.66
CA LEU A 12 15.79 -4.50 -12.97
C LEU A 12 15.00 -5.73 -13.44
N GLY A 13 14.17 -6.28 -12.55
CA GLY A 13 13.27 -7.38 -12.87
C GLY A 13 12.46 -7.07 -14.13
N ARG A 14 11.97 -8.11 -14.81
CA ARG A 14 11.11 -7.91 -16.00
C ARG A 14 9.95 -6.97 -15.64
N PRO A 15 9.55 -6.04 -16.53
CA PRO A 15 8.31 -5.30 -16.36
C PRO A 15 7.16 -6.28 -16.13
N ALA A 16 6.33 -6.04 -15.12
CA ALA A 16 5.15 -6.88 -14.90
C ALA A 16 4.25 -6.83 -16.13
N LYS A 17 3.72 -7.99 -16.54
CA LYS A 17 2.75 -8.03 -17.64
C LYS A 17 1.48 -7.25 -17.23
N PRO A 18 0.73 -6.69 -18.19
CA PRO A 18 -0.58 -6.13 -17.89
C PRO A 18 -1.45 -7.14 -17.12
N GLY A 19 -1.86 -6.79 -15.89
CA GLY A 19 -2.65 -7.64 -15.00
C GLY A 19 -1.86 -8.63 -14.14
N GLU A 20 -0.52 -8.66 -14.21
CA GLU A 20 0.30 -9.42 -13.27
C GLU A 20 0.40 -8.67 -11.94
N ARG A 21 0.07 -9.35 -10.83
CA ARG A 21 0.24 -8.80 -9.50
C ARG A 21 1.72 -8.67 -9.16
N TYR A 22 2.11 -7.54 -8.60
CA TYR A 22 3.45 -7.36 -8.05
C TYR A 22 3.64 -8.27 -6.84
N GLN A 23 4.84 -8.85 -6.72
CA GLN A 23 5.25 -9.63 -5.55
C GLN A 23 5.96 -8.78 -4.49
N ALA A 24 6.27 -7.52 -4.81
CA ALA A 24 6.92 -6.59 -3.91
C ALA A 24 5.88 -5.81 -3.10
N HIS A 25 6.08 -5.71 -1.79
CA HIS A 25 5.28 -4.89 -0.86
C HIS A 25 5.87 -3.48 -0.74
N GLN A 26 6.23 -2.87 -1.86
CA GLN A 26 6.75 -1.50 -1.86
C GLN A 26 5.63 -0.52 -1.51
N ARG A 27 5.97 0.60 -0.87
CA ARG A 27 4.98 1.65 -0.61
C ARG A 27 4.66 2.39 -1.91
N ALA A 28 3.38 2.70 -2.11
CA ALA A 28 2.92 3.38 -3.32
C ALA A 28 3.30 4.88 -3.35
N ASP A 29 3.76 5.45 -2.25
CA ASP A 29 4.10 6.86 -2.09
C ASP A 29 5.61 7.18 -2.23
N THR A 30 6.44 6.18 -2.51
CA THR A 30 7.86 6.43 -2.81
C THR A 30 8.04 7.15 -4.15
N GLU A 31 9.14 7.86 -4.32
CA GLU A 31 9.47 8.56 -5.57
C GLU A 31 9.34 7.63 -6.79
N GLY A 32 8.61 8.10 -7.81
CA GLY A 32 8.34 7.35 -9.04
C GLY A 32 7.20 6.31 -8.96
N GLU A 33 6.58 6.11 -7.79
CA GLU A 33 5.42 5.20 -7.64
C GLU A 33 4.07 5.89 -7.86
N MET A 34 3.00 5.10 -7.84
CA MET A 34 1.65 5.54 -8.24
C MET A 34 1.10 6.73 -7.43
N LEU A 35 1.47 6.85 -6.16
CA LEU A 35 1.08 7.93 -5.25
C LEU A 35 2.24 8.86 -4.91
N ASP A 36 3.27 8.94 -5.75
CA ASP A 36 4.39 9.87 -5.55
C ASP A 36 3.91 11.30 -5.21
N GLY A 37 4.54 11.91 -4.21
CA GLY A 37 4.18 13.23 -3.67
C GLY A 37 2.89 13.28 -2.84
N TYR A 38 2.28 12.13 -2.52
CA TYR A 38 1.07 12.06 -1.69
C TYR A 38 1.23 11.01 -0.59
N THR A 39 1.19 11.43 0.67
CA THR A 39 1.24 10.53 1.84
C THR A 39 -0.17 9.99 2.15
N PRO A 40 -0.45 8.68 1.93
CA PRO A 40 -1.77 8.11 2.13
C PRO A 40 -2.00 7.62 3.57
N ASP A 41 -0.93 7.37 4.31
CA ASP A 41 -0.99 6.81 5.65
C ASP A 41 -1.77 7.72 6.61
N GLU A 42 -2.57 7.07 7.45
CA GLU A 42 -3.45 7.67 8.45
C GLU A 42 -4.52 8.62 7.90
N ARG A 43 -4.67 8.73 6.58
CA ARG A 43 -5.81 9.42 5.96
C ARG A 43 -7.05 8.55 5.93
N THR A 44 -8.16 9.16 5.59
CA THR A 44 -9.41 8.44 5.34
C THR A 44 -9.38 7.75 3.98
N VAL A 45 -10.11 6.63 3.86
CA VAL A 45 -10.30 5.95 2.57
C VAL A 45 -10.84 6.90 1.51
N GLY A 46 -11.80 7.77 1.86
CA GLY A 46 -12.40 8.73 0.94
C GLY A 46 -11.37 9.68 0.32
N GLU A 47 -10.44 10.22 1.12
CA GLU A 47 -9.37 11.10 0.63
C GLU A 47 -8.44 10.37 -0.34
N VAL A 48 -7.97 9.18 0.05
CA VAL A 48 -7.01 8.41 -0.76
C VAL A 48 -7.66 7.88 -2.05
N VAL A 49 -8.93 7.48 -2.00
CA VAL A 49 -9.70 7.07 -3.19
C VAL A 49 -9.92 8.25 -4.13
N ALA A 50 -10.24 9.43 -3.60
CA ALA A 50 -10.39 10.63 -4.43
C ALA A 50 -9.07 10.98 -5.14
N GLU A 51 -7.94 10.89 -4.43
CA GLU A 51 -6.62 11.10 -5.01
C GLU A 51 -6.26 10.06 -6.07
N ALA A 52 -6.48 8.77 -5.80
CA ALA A 52 -6.24 7.70 -6.75
C ALA A 52 -7.05 7.90 -8.03
N ARG A 53 -8.34 8.26 -7.91
CA ARG A 53 -9.22 8.57 -9.05
C ARG A 53 -8.72 9.77 -9.85
N ARG A 54 -8.26 10.83 -9.19
CA ARG A 54 -7.66 12.01 -9.84
C ARG A 54 -6.46 11.65 -10.70
N ARG A 55 -5.70 10.61 -10.30
CA ARG A 55 -4.54 10.07 -11.02
C ARG A 55 -4.90 8.98 -12.04
N GLY A 56 -6.18 8.65 -12.22
CA GLY A 56 -6.62 7.59 -13.14
C GLY A 56 -6.31 6.17 -12.65
N LEU A 57 -6.10 5.98 -11.34
CA LEU A 57 -5.77 4.70 -10.73
C LEU A 57 -7.04 3.98 -10.27
N ARG A 58 -6.98 2.64 -10.30
CA ARG A 58 -7.95 1.77 -9.63
C ARG A 58 -7.51 1.52 -8.18
N VAL A 59 -8.49 1.22 -7.33
CA VAL A 59 -8.26 0.90 -5.92
C VAL A 59 -8.80 -0.48 -5.60
N SER A 60 -8.01 -1.26 -4.87
CA SER A 60 -8.46 -2.47 -4.18
C SER A 60 -8.25 -2.29 -2.67
N PHE A 61 -8.95 -3.09 -1.88
CA PHE A 61 -8.88 -3.02 -0.42
C PHE A 61 -8.36 -4.32 0.17
N GLN A 62 -7.51 -4.20 1.19
CA GLN A 62 -7.18 -5.26 2.11
C GLN A 62 -7.64 -4.84 3.51
N ILE A 63 -8.68 -5.51 4.00
CA ILE A 63 -9.26 -5.21 5.32
C ILE A 63 -8.43 -5.92 6.38
N ILE A 64 -7.96 -5.14 7.35
CA ILE A 64 -7.20 -5.63 8.49
C ILE A 64 -7.93 -5.34 9.79
N LYS A 65 -7.66 -6.17 10.80
CA LYS A 65 -8.07 -5.92 12.18
C LYS A 65 -6.82 -5.61 13.01
N PRO A 66 -6.61 -4.35 13.42
CA PRO A 66 -5.48 -3.98 14.26
C PRO A 66 -5.52 -4.71 15.61
N SER A 67 -4.36 -5.13 16.08
CA SER A 67 -4.19 -5.77 17.38
C SER A 67 -3.76 -4.76 18.44
N PRO A 68 -4.27 -4.83 19.69
CA PRO A 68 -3.89 -3.90 20.75
C PRO A 68 -2.39 -3.88 21.09
N GLY A 69 -1.68 -4.99 20.86
CA GLY A 69 -0.25 -5.13 21.08
C GLY A 69 0.64 -4.77 19.88
N GLY A 70 0.08 -4.18 18.83
CA GLY A 70 0.77 -3.96 17.55
C GLY A 70 0.52 -5.07 16.53
N GLY A 71 0.79 -4.77 15.26
CA GLY A 71 0.47 -5.65 14.15
C GLY A 71 -1.04 -5.70 13.83
N PHE A 72 -1.40 -6.62 12.95
CA PHE A 72 -2.78 -6.84 12.52
C PHE A 72 -3.05 -8.29 12.18
N SER A 73 -4.33 -8.62 12.09
CA SER A 73 -4.81 -9.89 11.52
C SER A 73 -5.67 -9.63 10.29
N MET A 74 -5.80 -10.64 9.44
CA MET A 74 -6.66 -10.63 8.27
C MET A 74 -7.66 -11.78 8.37
N ASN A 75 -8.94 -11.47 8.10
CA ASN A 75 -9.97 -12.47 7.96
C ASN A 75 -10.38 -12.57 6.47
N PRO A 76 -10.16 -13.72 5.79
CA PRO A 76 -10.55 -13.89 4.40
C PRO A 76 -12.04 -13.65 4.14
N ARG A 77 -12.91 -13.94 5.12
CA ARG A 77 -14.37 -13.74 4.99
C ARG A 77 -14.75 -12.26 4.98
N GLU A 78 -13.94 -11.41 5.58
CA GLU A 78 -14.19 -9.97 5.68
C GLU A 78 -13.72 -9.20 4.45
N GLN A 79 -12.86 -9.78 3.59
CA GLN A 79 -12.30 -9.06 2.43
C GLN A 79 -13.34 -8.63 1.37
N SER A 80 -14.56 -9.17 1.44
CA SER A 80 -15.69 -8.78 0.57
C SER A 80 -16.62 -7.74 1.21
N ALA A 81 -16.35 -7.32 2.45
CA ALA A 81 -17.15 -6.31 3.13
C ALA A 81 -17.03 -4.94 2.44
N THR A 82 -18.09 -4.14 2.55
CA THR A 82 -18.08 -2.76 2.05
C THR A 82 -17.18 -1.91 2.94
N VAL A 83 -16.14 -1.31 2.34
CA VAL A 83 -15.23 -0.37 3.03
C VAL A 83 -15.87 1.02 3.01
N GLY A 84 -15.98 1.64 4.19
CA GLY A 84 -16.52 2.99 4.32
C GLY A 84 -15.47 4.07 4.06
N ASP A 85 -15.88 5.21 3.51
CA ASP A 85 -14.97 6.33 3.22
C ASP A 85 -14.26 6.88 4.46
N HIS A 86 -14.86 6.73 5.65
CA HIS A 86 -14.30 7.18 6.94
C HIS A 86 -13.25 6.22 7.53
N TRP A 87 -13.05 5.04 6.94
CA TRP A 87 -12.06 4.07 7.41
C TRP A 87 -10.66 4.64 7.28
N VAL A 88 -9.73 4.13 8.08
CA VAL A 88 -8.33 4.58 8.08
C VAL A 88 -7.53 3.76 7.09
N VAL A 89 -6.74 4.45 6.26
CA VAL A 89 -5.69 3.84 5.43
C VAL A 89 -4.42 3.77 6.24
N TRP A 90 -3.84 2.58 6.40
CA TRP A 90 -2.60 2.38 7.14
C TRP A 90 -1.38 2.26 6.25
N ALA A 91 -1.58 1.78 5.02
CA ALA A 91 -0.55 1.72 4.00
C ALA A 91 -1.22 1.64 2.63
N ALA A 92 -0.46 2.04 1.61
CA ALA A 92 -0.82 1.86 0.21
C ALA A 92 0.32 1.13 -0.51
N GLU A 93 -0.01 0.11 -1.29
CA GLU A 93 0.95 -0.68 -2.06
C GLU A 93 0.55 -0.73 -3.54
N PRO A 94 1.51 -0.69 -4.49
CA PRO A 94 1.24 -1.09 -5.86
C PRO A 94 0.78 -2.55 -5.88
N GLU A 95 -0.43 -2.82 -6.38
CA GLU A 95 -0.91 -4.20 -6.51
C GLU A 95 -0.57 -4.79 -7.88
N GLN A 96 -0.77 -4.00 -8.92
CA GLN A 96 -0.53 -4.31 -10.33
C GLN A 96 -0.58 -2.99 -11.11
N ALA A 97 -0.23 -3.00 -12.39
CA ALA A 97 -0.27 -1.80 -13.23
C ALA A 97 -1.62 -1.03 -13.11
N GLY A 98 -1.51 0.25 -12.73
CA GLY A 98 -2.64 1.16 -12.54
C GLY A 98 -3.60 0.79 -11.41
N THR A 99 -3.17 0.00 -10.43
CA THR A 99 -3.99 -0.39 -9.27
C THR A 99 -3.19 -0.27 -7.97
N VAL A 100 -3.72 0.48 -7.02
CA VAL A 100 -3.18 0.60 -5.66
C VAL A 100 -4.06 -0.19 -4.71
N ARG A 101 -3.44 -1.04 -3.89
CA ARG A 101 -4.10 -1.71 -2.76
C ARG A 101 -3.98 -0.84 -1.53
N LEU A 102 -5.12 -0.51 -0.92
CA LEU A 102 -5.18 0.18 0.36
C LEU A 102 -5.37 -0.84 1.48
N ILE A 103 -4.47 -0.82 2.46
CA ILE A 103 -4.58 -1.62 3.67
C ILE A 103 -5.34 -0.79 4.70
N VAL A 104 -6.52 -1.25 5.10
CA VAL A 104 -7.52 -0.42 5.79
C VAL A 104 -8.11 -1.08 7.03
N SER A 105 -8.55 -0.26 7.98
CA SER A 105 -9.47 -0.70 9.03
C SER A 105 -10.46 0.37 9.42
N GLU A 106 -11.64 -0.07 9.87
CA GLU A 106 -12.65 0.83 10.44
C GLU A 106 -12.15 1.51 11.71
N LYS A 107 -11.54 0.73 12.60
CA LYS A 107 -11.03 1.23 13.89
C LYS A 107 -9.69 1.92 13.70
N ARG A 108 -9.59 3.17 14.17
CA ARG A 108 -8.30 3.85 14.38
C ARG A 108 -7.60 3.31 15.63
N VAL A 109 -6.30 3.07 15.53
CA VAL A 109 -5.41 2.75 16.65
C VAL A 109 -4.30 3.80 16.76
N ALA A 110 -3.60 3.82 17.90
CA ALA A 110 -2.62 4.87 18.22
C ALA A 110 -1.29 4.75 17.45
N LYS A 111 -0.97 3.56 16.94
CA LYS A 111 0.24 3.27 16.18
C LYS A 111 -0.12 2.58 14.88
N ASN A 112 0.67 2.81 13.83
CA ASN A 112 0.38 2.20 12.54
C ASN A 112 0.58 0.68 12.66
N PRO A 113 -0.48 -0.14 12.48
CA PRO A 113 -0.39 -1.58 12.66
C PRO A 113 0.44 -2.27 11.57
N VAL A 114 0.66 -1.62 10.42
CA VAL A 114 1.42 -2.17 9.29
C VAL A 114 2.92 -1.93 9.44
N HIS A 115 3.32 -0.76 9.94
CA HIS A 115 4.74 -0.38 10.06
C HIS A 115 5.29 -0.54 11.48
N GLY A 116 4.43 -0.57 12.50
CA GLY A 116 4.85 -0.73 13.89
C GLY A 116 5.36 0.54 14.58
N ASP A 117 5.43 1.65 13.83
CA ASP A 117 5.86 2.97 14.29
C ASP A 117 4.75 3.70 15.07
#